data_AF-A0A8H8RE60-F1
#
_entry.id   AF-A0A8H8RE60-F1
#
_cell.length_a   1.000
_cell.length_b   1.000
_cell.length_c   1.000
_cell.angle_alpha   90.00
_cell.angle_beta   90.00
_cell.angle_gamma   90.00
#
_symmetry.space_group_name_H-M   'P 1'
#
loop_
_entity.id
_entity.type
_entity.pdbx_description
1 polymer ?
#
loop_
_entity_poly.entity_id
_entity_poly.type
_entity_poly.pdbx_seq_one_letter_code
_entity_poly.pdbx_strand_id
1 'polypeptide(L)'
;MSISSTSAIPNPTPIQPIFSPTYSQSQGTQELSTLLRPKGKWRLVENGRGIESVYGLGGLRNVGCEFMDTVASECVVQKHHPEWSNVYNTAFIRWTTHSPPGLSEKDMLMARFCDEVAGRCGEVEDVGVDVLEG
;
A
#
# COMPACT_ATOMS: atom_id res chain seq x y z
N MET A 1 -29.21 40.53 18.77
CA MET A 1 -28.99 39.88 17.45
C MET A 1 -27.58 39.32 17.49
N SER A 2 -27.44 38.02 17.73
CA SER A 2 -26.13 37.37 17.87
C SER A 2 -25.89 36.51 16.64
N ILE A 3 -24.89 36.88 15.84
CA ILE A 3 -24.44 36.07 14.70
C ILE A 3 -23.37 35.09 15.19
N SER A 4 -23.77 33.85 15.46
CA SER A 4 -22.82 32.75 15.64
C SER A 4 -22.44 32.22 14.26
N SER A 5 -21.38 32.77 13.68
CA SER A 5 -20.75 32.23 12.47
C SER A 5 -19.89 31.03 12.87
N THR A 6 -20.49 29.84 12.91
CA THR A 6 -19.74 28.58 12.99
C THR A 6 -19.02 28.39 11.66
N SER A 7 -17.71 28.60 11.65
CA SER A 7 -16.85 28.25 10.52
C SER A 7 -16.83 26.72 10.39
N ALA A 8 -17.55 26.18 9.42
CA ALA A 8 -17.49 24.76 9.10
C ALA A 8 -16.07 24.43 8.59
N ILE A 9 -15.40 23.48 9.26
CA ILE A 9 -14.14 22.92 8.77
C ILE A 9 -14.46 22.21 7.44
N PRO A 10 -13.79 22.53 6.32
CA PRO A 10 -14.03 21.83 5.08
C PRO A 10 -13.66 20.35 5.24
N ASN A 11 -14.58 19.47 4.84
CA ASN A 11 -14.32 18.03 4.80
C ASN A 11 -13.13 17.78 3.86
N PRO A 12 -12.12 16.99 4.25
CA PRO A 12 -10.99 16.70 3.36
C PRO A 12 -11.50 15.99 2.10
N THR A 13 -11.09 16.49 0.94
CA THR A 13 -11.41 15.89 -0.35
C THR A 13 -10.87 14.46 -0.38
N PRO A 14 -11.68 13.45 -0.79
CA PRO A 14 -11.19 12.08 -0.91
C PRO A 14 -10.02 12.02 -1.89
N ILE A 15 -8.90 11.44 -1.46
CA ILE A 15 -7.69 11.23 -2.28
C ILE A 15 -8.07 10.41 -3.52
N GLN A 16 -7.70 10.90 -4.70
CA GLN A 16 -8.00 10.24 -5.99
C GLN A 16 -6.76 9.56 -6.55
N PRO A 17 -6.89 8.36 -7.14
CA PRO A 17 -5.76 7.70 -7.77
C PRO A 17 -5.33 8.43 -9.05
N ILE A 18 -4.03 8.52 -9.26
CA ILE A 18 -3.38 9.05 -10.46
C ILE A 18 -2.64 7.90 -11.11
N PHE A 19 -3.13 7.46 -12.28
CA PHE A 19 -2.53 6.39 -13.05
C PHE A 19 -1.44 6.92 -13.98
N SER A 20 -0.41 6.10 -14.17
CA SER A 20 0.62 6.34 -15.17
C SER A 20 -0.03 6.42 -16.56
N PRO A 21 0.43 7.32 -17.46
CA PRO A 21 -0.08 7.45 -18.82
C PRO A 21 -0.14 6.15 -19.65
N THR A 22 0.67 5.16 -19.30
CA THR A 22 0.72 3.86 -19.99
C THR A 22 -0.27 2.84 -19.43
N TYR A 23 -1.06 3.21 -18.41
CA TYR A 23 -1.99 2.33 -17.73
C TYR A 23 -3.42 2.87 -17.83
N SER A 24 -4.36 2.02 -18.25
CA SER A 24 -5.75 2.42 -18.47
C SER A 24 -6.40 2.82 -17.16
N GLN A 25 -6.97 4.03 -17.10
CA GLN A 25 -7.65 4.52 -15.90
C GLN A 25 -8.83 3.64 -15.48
N SER A 26 -9.61 3.11 -16.43
CA SER A 26 -10.76 2.25 -16.10
C SER A 26 -10.31 0.91 -15.55
N GLN A 27 -9.30 0.30 -16.17
CA GLN A 27 -8.68 -0.95 -15.69
C GLN A 27 -8.05 -0.75 -14.32
N GLY A 28 -7.24 0.30 -14.17
CA GLY A 28 -6.57 0.64 -12.93
C GLY A 28 -7.54 0.90 -11.78
N THR A 29 -8.66 1.59 -12.05
CA THR A 29 -9.70 1.81 -11.05
C THR A 29 -10.32 0.49 -10.59
N GLN A 30 -10.62 -0.41 -11.54
CA GLN A 30 -11.18 -1.73 -11.23
C GLN A 30 -10.20 -2.56 -10.41
N GLU A 31 -8.93 -2.65 -10.82
CA GLU A 31 -7.92 -3.44 -10.11
C GLU A 31 -7.61 -2.88 -8.73
N LEU A 32 -7.43 -1.56 -8.61
CA LEU A 32 -7.17 -0.88 -7.35
C LEU A 32 -8.31 -1.08 -6.34
N SER A 33 -9.56 -1.08 -6.79
CA SER A 33 -10.71 -1.30 -5.91
C SER A 33 -10.68 -2.65 -5.17
N THR A 34 -10.02 -3.66 -5.76
CA THR A 34 -9.87 -4.98 -5.12
C THR A 34 -8.83 -5.00 -4.01
N LEU A 35 -7.90 -4.04 -4.01
CA LEU A 35 -6.86 -3.86 -2.99
C LEU A 35 -7.35 -2.95 -1.86
N LEU A 36 -8.03 -1.84 -2.20
CA LEU A 36 -8.52 -0.83 -1.25
C LEU A 36 -9.83 -1.22 -0.53
N ARG A 37 -9.97 -2.49 -0.15
CA ARG A 37 -11.18 -2.98 0.54
C ARG A 37 -11.28 -2.37 1.95
N PRO A 38 -12.49 -2.21 2.53
CA PRO A 38 -12.64 -1.65 3.88
C PRO A 38 -11.86 -2.36 5.00
N LYS A 39 -11.58 -3.66 4.83
CA LYS A 39 -10.72 -4.47 5.71
C LYS A 39 -9.44 -4.93 5.01
N GLY A 40 -9.09 -4.30 3.89
CA GLY A 40 -7.84 -4.52 3.18
C GLY A 40 -6.69 -3.79 3.87
N LYS A 41 -5.47 -4.21 3.56
CA LYS A 41 -4.24 -3.65 4.15
C LYS A 41 -3.72 -2.45 3.35
N TRP A 42 -4.00 -2.45 2.04
CA TRP A 42 -3.57 -1.42 1.11
C TRP A 42 -4.34 -0.12 1.27
N ARG A 43 -3.61 0.99 1.24
CA ARG A 43 -4.14 2.35 1.24
C ARG A 43 -3.53 3.13 0.09
N LEU A 44 -4.28 4.09 -0.44
CA LEU A 44 -3.78 5.03 -1.43
C LEU A 44 -2.91 6.08 -0.73
N VAL A 45 -1.72 6.34 -1.27
CA VAL A 45 -0.81 7.39 -0.78
C VAL A 45 -1.45 8.76 -1.04
N GLU A 46 -1.18 9.74 -0.18
CA GLU A 46 -1.78 11.09 -0.22
C GLU A 46 -1.70 11.79 -1.59
N ASN A 47 -0.60 11.57 -2.32
CA ASN A 47 -0.40 12.15 -3.66
C ASN A 47 -1.15 11.40 -4.78
N GLY A 48 -1.85 10.32 -4.47
CA GLY A 48 -2.61 9.48 -5.40
C GLY A 48 -1.79 8.59 -6.32
N ARG A 49 -0.45 8.62 -6.25
CA ARG A 49 0.44 7.98 -7.24
C ARG A 49 0.99 6.63 -6.82
N GLY A 50 0.67 6.18 -5.62
CA GLY A 50 1.15 4.92 -5.08
C GLY A 50 0.16 4.31 -4.09
N ILE A 51 0.43 3.05 -3.74
CA ILE A 51 -0.28 2.33 -2.68
C ILE A 51 0.71 1.81 -1.66
N GLU A 52 0.30 1.77 -0.40
CA GLU A 52 1.14 1.30 0.69
C GLU A 52 0.40 0.37 1.65
N SER A 53 1.17 -0.49 2.31
CA SER A 53 0.68 -1.48 3.27
C SER A 53 1.74 -1.75 4.33
N VAL A 54 1.29 -2.26 5.48
CA VAL A 54 2.14 -2.70 6.60
C VAL A 54 1.83 -4.17 6.87
N TYR A 55 2.87 -4.99 6.95
CA TYR A 55 2.79 -6.42 7.22
C TYR A 55 3.42 -6.75 8.57
N GLY A 56 2.67 -7.47 9.41
CA GLY A 56 3.17 -8.07 10.65
C GLY A 56 3.64 -9.51 10.43
N LEU A 57 4.93 -9.76 10.47
CA LEU A 57 5.54 -11.05 10.14
C LEU A 57 5.85 -11.81 11.45
N GLY A 58 5.04 -12.82 11.81
CA GLY A 58 5.09 -13.49 13.13
C GLY A 58 6.46 -14.05 13.55
N GLY A 59 6.77 -13.98 14.85
CA GLY A 59 8.08 -14.33 15.41
C GLY A 59 8.16 -15.70 16.10
N LEU A 60 9.12 -16.52 15.63
CA LEU A 60 9.96 -17.50 16.37
C LEU A 60 10.95 -18.21 15.41
N ARG A 61 10.81 -18.02 14.08
CA ARG A 61 11.78 -18.36 13.03
C ARG A 61 11.80 -17.23 11.98
N ASN A 62 12.79 -17.22 11.09
CA ASN A 62 13.18 -16.18 10.11
C ASN A 62 12.12 -15.75 9.07
N VAL A 63 10.84 -15.77 9.40
CA VAL A 63 9.69 -15.49 8.52
C VAL A 63 9.77 -14.08 7.89
N GLY A 64 10.26 -13.09 8.65
CA GLY A 64 10.50 -11.75 8.14
C GLY A 64 11.49 -11.69 6.99
N CYS A 65 12.56 -12.49 7.05
CA CYS A 65 13.56 -12.58 5.99
C CYS A 65 12.98 -13.30 4.76
N GLU A 66 12.22 -14.38 4.95
CA GLU A 66 11.64 -15.15 3.84
C GLU A 66 10.63 -14.33 3.01
N PHE A 67 9.80 -13.52 3.66
CA PHE A 67 8.89 -12.60 2.97
C PHE A 67 9.67 -11.61 2.10
N MET A 68 10.65 -10.93 2.69
CA MET A 68 11.43 -9.91 2.00
C MET A 68 12.28 -10.50 0.86
N ASP A 69 12.90 -11.67 1.07
CA ASP A 69 13.70 -12.36 0.06
C ASP A 69 12.86 -12.79 -1.14
N THR A 70 11.64 -13.27 -0.88
CA THR A 70 10.70 -13.68 -1.94
C THR A 70 10.21 -12.47 -2.73
N VAL A 71 9.83 -11.37 -2.06
CA VAL A 71 9.43 -10.12 -2.71
C VAL A 71 10.58 -9.51 -3.51
N ALA A 72 11.80 -9.47 -2.94
CA ALA A 72 12.99 -8.98 -3.64
C ALA A 72 13.28 -9.76 -4.92
N SER A 73 13.14 -11.08 -4.89
CA SER A 73 13.31 -11.94 -6.06
C SER A 73 12.33 -11.58 -7.17
N GLU A 74 11.06 -11.37 -6.81
CA GLU A 74 10.03 -10.98 -7.79
C GLU A 74 10.23 -9.55 -8.33
N CYS A 75 10.76 -8.62 -7.50
CA CYS A 75 11.13 -7.28 -7.96
C CYS A 75 12.11 -7.32 -9.15
N VAL A 76 13.07 -8.24 -9.10
CA VAL A 76 14.07 -8.43 -10.17
C VAL A 76 13.40 -8.95 -11.44
N VAL A 77 12.49 -9.91 -11.32
CA VAL A 77 11.73 -10.48 -12.44
C VAL A 77 10.87 -9.41 -13.11
N GLN A 78 10.09 -8.67 -12.32
CA GLN A 78 9.18 -7.63 -12.80
C GLN A 78 9.90 -6.33 -13.19
N LYS A 79 11.19 -6.19 -12.84
CA LYS A 79 11.97 -4.95 -12.95
C LYS A 79 11.22 -3.77 -12.34
N HIS A 80 10.71 -3.97 -11.14
CA HIS A 80 9.88 -3.01 -10.40
C HIS A 80 10.20 -3.15 -8.93
N HIS A 81 10.61 -2.04 -8.30
CA HIS A 81 11.10 -2.08 -6.92
C HIS A 81 10.21 -1.19 -6.05
N PRO A 82 9.92 -1.60 -4.80
CA PRO A 82 9.14 -0.80 -3.88
C PRO A 82 10.01 0.23 -3.17
N GLU A 83 9.35 1.18 -2.54
CA GLU A 83 9.90 1.85 -1.38
C GLU A 83 9.50 1.01 -0.15
N TRP A 84 10.46 0.52 0.64
CA TRP A 84 10.13 -0.31 1.80
C TRP A 84 11.01 -0.03 3.01
N SER A 85 10.53 -0.41 4.19
CA SER A 85 11.34 -0.45 5.41
C SER A 85 10.94 -1.67 6.24
N ASN A 86 11.90 -2.26 6.94
CA ASN A 86 11.66 -3.38 7.84
C ASN A 86 12.22 -3.04 9.22
N VAL A 87 11.36 -3.10 10.24
CA VAL A 87 11.71 -2.87 11.63
C VAL A 87 11.22 -4.06 12.45
N TYR A 88 12.17 -4.88 12.91
CA TYR A 88 11.94 -6.16 13.57
C TYR A 88 11.08 -7.12 12.75
N ASN A 89 9.80 -7.18 13.09
CA ASN A 89 8.81 -8.08 12.52
C ASN A 89 7.78 -7.31 11.68
N THR A 90 7.99 -6.01 11.44
CA THR A 90 7.06 -5.16 10.71
C THR A 90 7.70 -4.69 9.42
N ALA A 91 7.07 -5.01 8.28
CA ALA A 91 7.49 -4.55 6.97
C ALA A 91 6.49 -3.52 6.43
N PHE A 92 6.94 -2.28 6.23
CA PHE A 92 6.21 -1.27 5.46
C PHE A 92 6.63 -1.37 4.00
N ILE A 93 5.67 -1.34 3.08
CA ILE A 93 5.94 -1.37 1.65
C ILE A 93 5.03 -0.36 0.92
N ARG A 94 5.61 0.33 -0.06
CA ARG A 94 4.91 1.22 -0.98
C ARG A 94 5.30 0.91 -2.41
N TRP A 95 4.30 0.76 -3.26
CA TRP A 95 4.43 0.60 -4.70
C TRP A 95 4.01 1.89 -5.41
N THR A 96 4.88 2.38 -6.28
CA THR A 96 4.65 3.54 -7.14
C THR A 96 5.50 3.40 -8.40
N THR A 97 5.01 3.88 -9.55
CA THR A 97 5.82 3.97 -10.76
C THR A 97 6.36 5.39 -10.91
N HIS A 98 7.70 5.52 -11.01
CA HIS A 98 8.35 6.84 -11.13
C HIS A 98 8.34 7.40 -12.56
N SER A 99 8.34 6.54 -13.58
CA SER A 99 8.40 6.97 -14.98
C SER A 99 7.71 5.98 -15.94
N PRO A 100 6.71 6.42 -16.73
CA PRO A 100 5.95 7.66 -16.52
C PRO A 100 5.24 7.66 -15.16
N PRO A 101 5.17 8.79 -14.45
CA PRO A 101 4.76 8.84 -13.05
C PRO A 101 3.28 8.47 -12.84
N GLY A 102 3.00 7.69 -11.79
CA GLY A 102 1.64 7.30 -11.36
C GLY A 102 1.54 5.81 -11.02
N LEU A 103 0.34 5.34 -10.70
CA LEU A 103 0.06 3.91 -10.52
C LEU A 103 0.11 3.18 -11.87
N SER A 104 0.73 2.00 -11.92
CA SER A 104 0.76 1.11 -13.08
C SER A 104 0.27 -0.30 -12.74
N GLU A 105 0.11 -1.12 -13.78
CA GLU A 105 -0.19 -2.55 -13.64
C GLU A 105 0.82 -3.28 -12.74
N LYS A 106 2.11 -2.87 -12.77
CA LYS A 106 3.15 -3.48 -11.95
C LYS A 106 2.95 -3.19 -10.47
N ASP A 107 2.44 -2.01 -10.12
CA ASP A 107 2.11 -1.67 -8.73
C ASP A 107 1.00 -2.59 -8.21
N MET A 108 -0.04 -2.84 -9.03
CA MET A 108 -1.14 -3.74 -8.68
C MET A 108 -0.68 -5.20 -8.57
N LEU A 109 0.15 -5.65 -9.51
CA LEU A 109 0.70 -7.01 -9.55
C LEU A 109 1.55 -7.27 -8.30
N MET A 110 2.49 -6.39 -8.01
CA MET A 110 3.39 -6.55 -6.87
C MET A 110 2.66 -6.44 -5.54
N ALA A 111 1.64 -5.59 -5.43
CA ALA A 111 0.81 -5.52 -4.24
C ALA A 111 0.08 -6.84 -3.94
N ARG A 112 -0.52 -7.47 -4.96
CA ARG A 112 -1.16 -8.80 -4.80
C ARG A 112 -0.14 -9.88 -4.46
N PHE A 113 1.05 -9.82 -5.05
CA PHE A 113 2.12 -10.75 -4.75
C PHE A 113 2.54 -10.66 -3.28
N CYS A 114 2.66 -9.46 -2.73
CA CYS A 114 2.92 -9.27 -1.30
C CYS A 114 1.82 -9.89 -0.43
N ASP A 115 0.54 -9.70 -0.76
CA ASP A 115 -0.58 -10.34 -0.03
C ASP A 115 -0.45 -11.88 -0.04
N GLU A 116 -0.08 -12.48 -1.18
CA GLU A 116 0.12 -13.93 -1.31
C GLU A 116 1.29 -14.43 -0.45
N VAL A 117 2.45 -13.78 -0.57
CA VAL A 117 3.66 -14.17 0.17
C VAL A 117 3.43 -14.01 1.67
N ALA A 118 2.81 -12.92 2.10
CA ALA A 118 2.49 -12.69 3.52
C ALA A 118 1.55 -13.77 4.08
N GLY A 119 0.53 -14.18 3.30
CA GLY A 119 -0.34 -15.29 3.66
C GLY A 119 0.40 -16.62 3.83
N ARG A 120 1.39 -16.90 2.97
CA ARG A 120 2.25 -18.09 3.08
C ARG A 120 3.23 -18.03 4.25
N CYS A 121 3.69 -16.83 4.59
CA CYS A 121 4.60 -16.58 5.70
C CYS A 121 3.91 -16.58 7.07
N GLY A 122 2.58 -16.68 7.13
CA GLY A 122 1.86 -16.70 8.41
C GLY A 122 1.85 -15.33 9.08
N GLU A 123 1.56 -14.29 8.31
CA GLU A 123 1.34 -12.93 8.81
C GLU A 123 0.38 -12.93 10.02
N VAL A 124 0.78 -12.22 11.08
CA VAL A 124 -0.04 -12.04 12.27
C VAL A 124 -0.96 -10.84 12.03
N GLU A 125 -2.25 -11.10 11.83
CA GLU A 125 -3.28 -10.06 11.68
C GLU A 125 -3.55 -9.35 13.02
N ASP A 126 -2.57 -8.62 13.55
CA ASP A 126 -2.79 -7.62 14.61
C ASP A 126 -1.55 -6.72 14.81
N VAL A 127 -1.18 -5.94 13.79
CA VAL A 127 -0.38 -4.73 14.04
C VAL A 127 -1.35 -3.57 14.00
N GLY A 128 -1.93 -3.27 15.16
CA GLY A 128 -2.90 -2.22 15.37
C GLY A 128 -2.47 -0.91 14.68
N VAL A 129 -3.45 -0.24 14.08
CA VAL A 129 -3.32 1.01 13.33
C VAL A 129 -3.03 2.22 14.25
N ASP A 130 -2.46 1.99 15.44
CA ASP A 130 -2.37 2.96 16.53
C ASP A 130 -0.98 3.61 16.66
N VAL A 131 -0.09 3.49 15.67
CA VAL A 131 1.28 4.06 15.73
C VAL A 131 1.42 5.40 14.98
N LEU A 132 0.33 5.99 14.48
CA LEU A 132 0.37 7.29 13.76
C LEU A 132 -0.38 8.43 14.45
N GLU A 133 -0.69 8.31 15.75
CA GLU A 133 -1.05 9.46 16.59
C GLU A 133 -0.12 9.51 17.81
N GLY A 134 1.01 10.20 17.65
CA GLY A 134 1.97 10.52 18.71
C GLY A 134 2.81 11.73 18.32
#